data_AF-A0A2E0RYU5-F1
#
_entry.id   AF-A0A2E0RYU5-F1
#
_cell.length_a   1.000
_cell.length_b   1.000
_cell.length_c   1.000
_cell.angle_alpha   90.00
_cell.angle_beta   90.00
_cell.angle_gamma   90.00
#
_symmetry.space_group_name_H-M   'P 1'
#
loop_
_entity.id
_entity.type
_entity.pdbx_description
1 polymer ?
#
loop_
_entity_poly.entity_id
_entity_poly.type
_entity_poly.pdbx_seq_one_letter_code
_entity_poly.pdbx_strand_id
1 'polypeptide(L)'
;MTFIPEKEYNKLHSQNLVPLDISINIDDFLIDMLHYNSFFRQWGDKFTDLPRYALPLVNKNGRLDNNPEPVCWPLDRWNFVNLGYEDTPEDFTKFYKDIQNNINTDDLELEIDFTEPTSALNMKSLEPLNDIKKYMVRSCILKWNTKAHFKPHYDTWHPVRWLRLWGTTNPEGMYLRFKSEDTTEGFCMWNETKKEHEIYKAEEDIEPGRLYLINTLKWHDAFAFKDDVYQFFIALNVDSYEHILHGTI
;
A
#
# COMPACT_ATOMS: atom_id res chain seq x y z
N MET A 1 -15.40 5.77 -14.10
CA MET A 1 -16.09 5.31 -12.88
C MET A 1 -15.62 6.22 -11.74
N THR A 2 -16.43 6.57 -10.76
CA THR A 2 -15.99 7.44 -9.63
C THR A 2 -15.71 6.64 -8.35
N PHE A 3 -16.31 5.46 -8.24
CA PHE A 3 -16.10 4.49 -7.17
C PHE A 3 -16.52 3.10 -7.66
N ILE A 4 -15.94 2.06 -7.08
CA ILE A 4 -16.28 0.65 -7.35
C ILE A 4 -17.30 0.19 -6.28
N PRO A 5 -18.54 -0.17 -6.67
CA PRO A 5 -19.51 -0.73 -5.75
C PRO A 5 -19.06 -2.08 -5.17
N GLU A 6 -19.55 -2.43 -3.99
CA GLU A 6 -19.23 -3.69 -3.31
C GLU A 6 -19.38 -4.93 -4.21
N LYS A 7 -20.50 -5.03 -4.94
CA LYS A 7 -20.73 -6.14 -5.87
C LYS A 7 -19.64 -6.27 -6.93
N GLU A 8 -19.16 -5.15 -7.48
CA GLU A 8 -18.15 -5.13 -8.54
C GLU A 8 -16.75 -5.39 -7.96
N TYR A 9 -16.46 -4.84 -6.77
CA TYR A 9 -15.22 -5.09 -6.05
C TYR A 9 -15.06 -6.58 -5.69
N ASN A 10 -16.14 -7.22 -5.22
CA ASN A 10 -16.14 -8.63 -4.86
C ASN A 10 -15.99 -9.56 -6.07
N LYS A 11 -16.32 -9.11 -7.29
CA LYS A 11 -16.00 -9.89 -8.50
C LYS A 11 -14.49 -9.98 -8.75
N LEU A 12 -13.76 -8.91 -8.45
CA LEU A 12 -12.32 -8.87 -8.62
C LEU A 12 -11.56 -9.63 -7.51
N HIS A 13 -12.10 -9.66 -6.29
CA HIS A 13 -11.41 -10.20 -5.11
C HIS A 13 -12.02 -11.54 -4.67
N SER A 14 -11.78 -12.59 -5.47
CA SER A 14 -12.18 -13.96 -5.12
C SER A 14 -11.42 -14.54 -3.92
N GLN A 15 -10.22 -14.02 -3.64
CA GLN A 15 -9.37 -14.37 -2.51
C GLN A 15 -8.65 -13.12 -1.97
N ASN A 16 -7.82 -13.29 -0.93
CA ASN A 16 -7.09 -12.16 -0.33
C ASN A 16 -6.06 -11.56 -1.30
N LEU A 17 -5.37 -12.42 -2.07
CA LEU A 17 -4.41 -12.05 -3.11
C LEU A 17 -4.75 -12.70 -4.44
N VAL A 18 -5.32 -11.98 -5.39
CA VAL A 18 -5.60 -12.54 -6.73
C VAL A 18 -4.38 -12.32 -7.62
N PRO A 19 -3.68 -13.38 -8.08
CA PRO A 19 -2.49 -13.22 -8.92
C PRO A 19 -2.85 -12.59 -10.26
N LEU A 20 -2.02 -11.65 -10.71
CA LEU A 20 -2.12 -11.02 -12.02
C LEU A 20 -1.08 -11.60 -12.97
N ASP A 21 -1.31 -11.50 -14.28
CA ASP A 21 -0.28 -11.83 -15.27
C ASP A 21 0.74 -10.69 -15.44
N ILE A 22 1.23 -10.19 -14.31
CA ILE A 22 2.26 -9.15 -14.23
C ILE A 22 3.31 -9.66 -13.25
N SER A 23 4.54 -9.84 -13.74
CA SER A 23 5.67 -10.26 -12.92
C SER A 23 6.90 -9.43 -13.23
N ILE A 24 7.56 -8.98 -12.17
CA ILE A 24 8.79 -8.18 -12.22
C ILE A 24 9.98 -9.12 -12.07
N ASN A 25 10.94 -9.02 -13.00
CA ASN A 25 12.20 -9.72 -12.86
C ASN A 25 12.99 -9.15 -11.66
N ILE A 26 13.23 -9.98 -10.66
CA ILE A 26 13.86 -9.55 -9.40
C ILE A 26 15.31 -9.16 -9.59
N ASP A 27 16.07 -9.89 -10.40
CA ASP A 27 17.50 -9.60 -10.59
C ASP A 27 17.67 -8.23 -11.26
N ASP A 28 16.89 -7.96 -12.32
CA ASP A 28 16.85 -6.65 -12.98
C ASP A 28 16.39 -5.55 -12.01
N PHE A 29 15.38 -5.83 -11.19
CA PHE A 29 14.87 -4.88 -10.20
C PHE A 29 15.93 -4.53 -9.15
N LEU A 30 16.65 -5.51 -8.61
CA LEU A 30 17.69 -5.29 -7.61
C LEU A 30 18.87 -4.49 -8.19
N ILE A 31 19.19 -4.68 -9.48
CA ILE A 31 20.18 -3.85 -10.19
C ILE A 31 19.68 -2.40 -10.27
N ASP A 32 18.44 -2.19 -10.70
CA ASP A 32 17.86 -0.84 -10.81
C ASP A 32 17.81 -0.14 -9.43
N MET A 33 17.53 -0.87 -8.34
CA MET A 33 17.50 -0.33 -6.97
C MET A 33 18.85 0.26 -6.50
N LEU A 34 19.98 -0.19 -7.04
CA LEU A 34 21.29 0.37 -6.71
C LEU A 34 21.37 1.87 -7.06
N HIS A 35 20.66 2.30 -8.10
CA HIS A 35 20.62 3.71 -8.53
C HIS A 35 19.71 4.58 -7.66
N TYR A 36 18.73 3.97 -6.98
CA TYR A 36 17.70 4.69 -6.24
C TYR A 36 17.84 4.64 -4.72
N ASN A 37 18.85 3.93 -4.19
CA ASN A 37 19.01 3.71 -2.75
C ASN A 37 19.04 5.02 -1.93
N SER A 38 19.59 6.12 -2.47
CA SER A 38 19.63 7.43 -1.81
C SER A 38 18.29 8.20 -1.80
N PHE A 39 17.30 7.76 -2.56
CA PHE A 39 15.98 8.40 -2.67
C PHE A 39 14.93 7.76 -1.75
N PHE A 40 15.26 6.65 -1.09
CA PHE A 40 14.38 6.07 -0.07
C PHE A 40 14.21 7.03 1.11
N ARG A 41 12.96 7.25 1.50
CA ARG A 41 12.57 8.06 2.67
C ARG A 41 11.99 7.16 3.75
N GLN A 42 12.12 7.55 5.01
CA GLN A 42 11.42 6.89 6.12
C GLN A 42 9.91 6.87 5.86
N TRP A 43 9.24 5.76 6.17
CA TRP A 43 7.79 5.68 6.05
C TRP A 43 7.09 6.38 7.22
N GLY A 44 6.46 7.52 6.93
CA GLY A 44 5.74 8.37 7.89
C GLY A 44 6.66 9.11 8.88
N ASP A 45 6.05 9.91 9.75
CA ASP A 45 6.70 10.57 10.88
C ASP A 45 6.59 9.78 12.20
N LYS A 46 5.86 8.67 12.19
CA LYS A 46 5.67 7.78 13.34
C LYS A 46 6.35 6.44 13.11
N PHE A 47 6.76 5.82 14.22
CA PHE A 47 7.47 4.54 14.23
C PHE A 47 8.77 4.61 13.39
N THR A 48 9.52 5.70 13.57
CA THR A 48 10.78 5.97 12.85
C THR A 48 11.91 5.06 13.30
N ASP A 49 11.72 4.34 14.39
CA ASP A 49 12.58 3.25 14.87
C ASP A 49 12.44 1.96 14.03
N LEU A 50 11.34 1.81 13.29
CA LEU A 50 11.14 0.69 12.38
C LEU A 50 11.87 0.94 11.05
N PRO A 51 12.63 -0.04 10.53
CA PRO A 51 13.44 0.15 9.33
C PRO A 51 12.62 -0.08 8.05
N ARG A 52 11.60 0.75 7.88
CA ARG A 52 10.66 0.75 6.76
C ARG A 52 10.78 2.04 5.98
N TYR A 53 11.14 1.92 4.72
CA TYR A 53 11.40 3.04 3.83
C TYR A 53 10.54 2.94 2.58
N ALA A 54 10.40 4.04 1.84
CA ALA A 54 9.69 4.06 0.58
C ALA A 54 10.38 4.93 -0.47
N LEU A 55 10.26 4.51 -1.72
CA LEU A 55 10.67 5.23 -2.92
C LEU A 55 9.40 5.56 -3.73
N PRO A 56 9.06 6.85 -3.95
CA PRO A 56 7.85 7.22 -4.68
C PRO A 56 7.97 6.87 -6.17
N LEU A 57 6.94 6.20 -6.71
CA LEU A 57 6.79 5.91 -8.14
C LEU A 57 5.84 6.88 -8.83
N VAL A 58 4.75 7.24 -8.14
CA VAL A 58 3.79 8.26 -8.59
C VAL A 58 3.48 9.15 -7.41
N ASN A 59 3.71 10.45 -7.54
CA ASN A 59 3.45 11.44 -6.50
C ASN A 59 2.78 12.69 -7.10
N LYS A 60 2.86 13.83 -6.39
CA LYS A 60 2.16 15.05 -6.80
C LYS A 60 2.82 15.83 -7.93
N ASN A 61 4.12 15.65 -8.14
CA ASN A 61 4.90 16.56 -8.98
C ASN A 61 6.02 15.87 -9.79
N GLY A 62 6.10 14.54 -9.75
CA GLY A 62 7.09 13.72 -10.46
C GLY A 62 8.50 13.82 -9.91
N ARG A 63 8.72 14.52 -8.79
CA ARG A 63 10.06 14.73 -8.21
C ARG A 63 10.40 13.67 -7.18
N LEU A 64 11.67 13.30 -7.09
CA LEU A 64 12.17 12.37 -6.06
C LEU A 64 12.76 13.07 -4.82
N ASP A 65 12.92 14.40 -4.88
CA ASP A 65 13.58 15.19 -3.82
C ASP A 65 12.61 15.91 -2.89
N ASN A 66 11.30 15.62 -2.97
CA ASN A 66 10.30 16.13 -2.04
C ASN A 66 10.71 15.84 -0.58
N ASN A 67 10.51 16.82 0.29
CA ASN A 67 10.74 16.69 1.72
C ASN A 67 9.83 17.65 2.51
N PRO A 68 8.81 17.16 3.23
CA PRO A 68 8.40 15.75 3.30
C PRO A 68 7.89 15.21 1.95
N GLU A 69 7.93 13.89 1.76
CA GLU A 69 7.34 13.19 0.60
C GLU A 69 6.02 12.54 1.04
N PRO A 70 4.85 13.10 0.66
CA PRO A 70 3.54 12.62 1.12
C PRO A 70 3.26 11.16 0.76
N VAL A 71 3.78 10.68 -0.37
CA VAL A 71 3.56 9.30 -0.83
C VAL A 71 4.24 8.28 0.09
N CYS A 72 5.27 8.71 0.82
CA CYS A 72 5.99 7.89 1.79
C CYS A 72 5.35 7.91 3.19
N TRP A 73 4.07 8.24 3.33
CA TRP A 73 3.35 8.34 4.62
C TRP A 73 2.03 7.59 4.57
N PRO A 74 1.49 7.07 5.69
CA PRO A 74 0.06 6.77 5.77
C PRO A 74 -0.74 8.04 5.43
N LEU A 75 -1.70 7.94 4.50
CA LEU A 75 -2.39 9.11 3.94
C LEU A 75 -3.28 9.81 4.96
N ASP A 76 -3.90 9.04 5.86
CA ASP A 76 -4.64 9.57 7.00
C ASP A 76 -3.74 10.37 7.95
N ARG A 77 -2.53 9.87 8.25
CA ARG A 77 -1.55 10.59 9.06
C ARG A 77 -1.06 11.86 8.36
N TRP A 78 -0.82 11.80 7.06
CA TRP A 78 -0.43 12.97 6.27
C TRP A 78 -1.52 14.05 6.32
N ASN A 79 -2.76 13.69 6.05
CA ASN A 79 -3.91 14.60 6.15
C ASN A 79 -4.09 15.17 7.56
N PHE A 80 -3.98 14.32 8.59
CA PHE A 80 -4.04 14.73 9.98
C PHE A 80 -3.03 15.84 10.32
N VAL A 81 -1.77 15.65 9.93
CA VAL A 81 -0.71 16.65 10.19
C VAL A 81 -0.93 17.92 9.36
N ASN A 82 -1.26 17.78 8.07
CA ASN A 82 -1.41 18.92 7.18
C ASN A 82 -2.61 19.81 7.48
N LEU A 83 -3.69 19.23 8.00
CA LEU A 83 -4.85 20.00 8.48
C LEU A 83 -4.60 20.66 9.84
N GLY A 84 -3.41 20.49 10.42
CA GLY A 84 -2.96 21.22 11.61
C GLY A 84 -3.51 20.65 12.93
N TYR A 85 -3.93 19.40 12.98
CA TYR A 85 -4.32 18.74 14.23
C TYR A 85 -3.11 18.54 15.14
N GLU A 86 -3.30 18.65 16.45
CA GLU A 86 -2.25 18.36 17.43
C GLU A 86 -2.08 16.87 17.60
N ASP A 87 -0.84 16.40 17.76
CA ASP A 87 -0.50 14.99 17.78
C ASP A 87 -0.86 14.29 19.11
N THR A 88 -2.15 14.20 19.39
CA THR A 88 -2.76 13.61 20.57
C THR A 88 -3.84 12.58 20.21
N PRO A 89 -4.10 11.56 21.05
CA PRO A 89 -5.19 10.61 20.82
C PRO A 89 -6.56 11.27 20.66
N GLU A 90 -6.81 12.35 21.41
CA GLU A 90 -8.05 13.12 21.38
C GLU A 90 -8.26 13.79 20.02
N ASP A 91 -7.23 14.48 19.51
CA ASP A 91 -7.29 15.13 18.20
C ASP A 91 -7.31 14.13 17.05
N PHE A 92 -6.63 13.00 17.17
CA PHE A 92 -6.73 11.93 16.17
C PHE A 92 -8.16 11.36 16.11
N THR A 93 -8.82 11.21 17.26
CA THR A 93 -10.24 10.85 17.33
C THR A 93 -11.12 11.94 16.73
N LYS A 94 -10.81 13.21 17.00
CA LYS A 94 -11.52 14.37 16.45
C LYS A 94 -11.41 14.43 14.93
N PHE A 95 -10.22 14.20 14.36
CA PHE A 95 -9.99 14.16 12.92
C PHE A 95 -10.94 13.21 12.19
N TYR A 96 -11.08 11.95 12.63
CA TYR A 96 -12.03 11.04 12.01
C TYR A 96 -13.49 11.47 12.19
N LYS A 97 -13.85 12.05 13.35
CA LYS A 97 -15.20 12.61 13.56
C LYS A 97 -15.48 13.78 12.62
N ASP A 98 -14.50 14.64 12.39
CA ASP A 98 -14.60 15.78 11.47
C ASP A 98 -14.83 15.27 10.04
N ILE A 99 -14.07 14.25 9.59
CA ILE A 99 -14.30 13.58 8.30
C ILE A 99 -15.73 13.00 8.21
N GLN A 100 -16.18 12.29 9.25
CA GLN A 100 -17.54 11.71 9.28
C GLN A 100 -18.65 12.78 9.23
N ASN A 101 -18.37 13.97 9.77
CA ASN A 101 -19.28 15.12 9.76
C ASN A 101 -19.10 16.02 8.51
N ASN A 102 -18.30 15.60 7.53
CA ASN A 102 -17.96 16.37 6.33
C ASN A 102 -17.33 17.74 6.62
N ILE A 103 -16.48 17.83 7.65
CA ILE A 103 -15.73 19.03 8.01
C ILE A 103 -14.35 18.95 7.34
N ASN A 104 -13.95 20.00 6.62
CA ASN A 104 -12.67 20.12 5.91
C ASN A 104 -12.36 18.95 4.94
N THR A 105 -13.39 18.24 4.47
CA THR A 105 -13.20 17.08 3.59
C THR A 105 -12.70 17.45 2.20
N ASP A 106 -12.90 18.71 1.78
CA ASP A 106 -12.40 19.23 0.50
C ASP A 106 -10.90 19.52 0.54
N ASP A 107 -10.31 19.63 1.73
CA ASP A 107 -8.88 19.85 1.93
C ASP A 107 -8.11 18.52 2.12
N LEU A 108 -8.80 17.38 2.13
CA LEU A 108 -8.18 16.07 2.25
C LEU A 108 -7.53 15.67 0.94
N GLU A 109 -6.30 15.20 1.03
CA GLU A 109 -5.66 14.50 -0.07
C GLU A 109 -6.15 13.06 -0.14
N LEU A 110 -6.50 12.64 -1.34
CA LEU A 110 -6.88 11.29 -1.72
C LEU A 110 -5.78 10.67 -2.58
N GLU A 111 -5.78 9.34 -2.72
CA GLU A 111 -4.82 8.63 -3.58
C GLU A 111 -4.79 9.22 -5.01
N ILE A 112 -5.95 9.64 -5.52
CA ILE A 112 -6.14 10.21 -6.87
C ILE A 112 -5.54 11.62 -7.06
N ASP A 113 -5.13 12.30 -5.98
CA ASP A 113 -4.46 13.61 -6.07
C ASP A 113 -2.95 13.46 -6.41
N PHE A 114 -2.48 12.22 -6.52
CA PHE A 114 -1.11 11.88 -6.87
C PHE A 114 -1.11 11.16 -8.22
N THR A 115 -0.73 11.85 -9.28
CA THR A 115 -0.84 11.35 -10.66
C THR A 115 0.43 11.53 -11.46
N GLU A 116 1.44 12.19 -10.91
CA GLU A 116 2.66 12.53 -11.63
C GLU A 116 3.71 11.42 -11.45
N PRO A 117 4.12 10.73 -12.53
CA PRO A 117 5.11 9.67 -12.45
C PRO A 117 6.49 10.26 -12.13
N THR A 118 7.23 9.60 -11.24
CA THR A 118 8.60 9.95 -10.94
C THR A 118 9.57 9.28 -11.91
N SER A 119 10.83 9.71 -11.92
CA SER A 119 11.86 9.03 -12.73
C SER A 119 12.07 7.57 -12.32
N ALA A 120 11.74 7.19 -11.07
CA ALA A 120 11.83 5.81 -10.61
C ALA A 120 10.83 4.88 -11.33
N LEU A 121 9.66 5.37 -11.77
CA LEU A 121 8.71 4.54 -12.53
C LEU A 121 9.23 4.14 -13.92
N ASN A 122 10.28 4.79 -14.41
CA ASN A 122 10.91 4.51 -15.71
C ASN A 122 12.02 3.46 -15.64
N MET A 123 12.21 2.79 -14.49
CA MET A 123 13.10 1.63 -14.37
C MET A 123 12.73 0.55 -15.39
N LYS A 124 13.74 -0.10 -15.96
CA LYS A 124 13.54 -1.16 -16.94
C LYS A 124 12.84 -2.36 -16.31
N SER A 125 13.19 -2.67 -15.06
CA SER A 125 12.52 -3.74 -14.30
C SER A 125 11.02 -3.50 -14.10
N LEU A 126 10.53 -2.27 -14.26
CA LEU A 126 9.12 -1.91 -14.13
C LEU A 126 8.38 -1.77 -15.49
N GLU A 127 9.00 -2.17 -16.59
CA GLU A 127 8.33 -2.29 -17.90
C GLU A 127 7.08 -3.19 -17.89
N PRO A 128 7.01 -4.30 -17.11
CA PRO A 128 5.78 -5.09 -16.97
C PRO A 128 4.56 -4.30 -16.49
N LEU A 129 4.76 -3.10 -15.91
CA LEU A 129 3.67 -2.23 -15.47
C LEU A 129 3.14 -1.30 -16.57
N ASN A 130 3.74 -1.27 -17.77
CA ASN A 130 3.47 -0.25 -18.78
C ASN A 130 1.98 -0.09 -19.12
N ASP A 131 1.23 -1.18 -19.19
CA ASP A 131 -0.20 -1.15 -19.53
C ASP A 131 -1.07 -0.55 -18.42
N ILE A 132 -0.59 -0.60 -17.18
CA ILE A 132 -1.28 -0.05 -16.01
C ILE A 132 -0.75 1.31 -15.56
N LYS A 133 0.42 1.77 -16.04
CA LYS A 133 1.04 3.05 -15.61
C LYS A 133 0.10 4.24 -15.69
N LYS A 134 -0.73 4.31 -16.73
CA LYS A 134 -1.73 5.38 -16.92
C LYS A 134 -2.82 5.43 -15.85
N TYR A 135 -3.03 4.34 -15.12
CA TYR A 135 -3.98 4.24 -14.02
C TYR A 135 -3.31 4.37 -12.65
N MET A 136 -1.98 4.28 -12.58
CA MET A 136 -1.26 4.34 -11.32
C MET A 136 -1.43 5.71 -10.70
N VAL A 137 -1.90 5.72 -9.47
CA VAL A 137 -1.93 6.90 -8.60
C VAL A 137 -0.91 6.70 -7.48
N ARG A 138 -0.99 7.42 -6.36
CA ARG A 138 -0.06 7.32 -5.21
C ARG A 138 0.51 5.91 -4.98
N SER A 139 1.74 5.72 -5.45
CA SER A 139 2.39 4.41 -5.53
C SER A 139 3.85 4.52 -5.14
N CYS A 140 4.38 3.48 -4.50
CA CYS A 140 5.76 3.43 -4.08
C CYS A 140 6.31 2.00 -4.08
N ILE A 141 7.64 1.92 -4.08
CA ILE A 141 8.36 0.73 -3.65
C ILE A 141 8.64 0.88 -2.16
N LEU A 142 8.19 -0.06 -1.33
CA LEU A 142 8.60 -0.14 0.06
C LEU A 142 9.90 -0.94 0.14
N LYS A 143 10.87 -0.48 0.95
CA LYS A 143 12.09 -1.23 1.31
C LYS A 143 12.08 -1.49 2.80
N TRP A 144 12.00 -2.77 3.17
CA TRP A 144 11.87 -3.21 4.54
C TRP A 144 13.08 -4.04 4.95
N ASN A 145 13.60 -3.71 6.13
CA ASN A 145 14.58 -4.56 6.79
C ASN A 145 13.94 -5.35 7.93
N THR A 146 14.72 -6.24 8.55
CA THR A 146 14.30 -7.07 9.67
C THR A 146 13.63 -6.21 10.74
N LYS A 147 12.46 -6.66 11.22
CA LYS A 147 11.54 -5.99 12.18
C LYS A 147 10.63 -4.91 11.58
N ALA A 148 10.81 -4.51 10.32
CA ALA A 148 9.87 -3.62 9.66
C ALA A 148 8.48 -4.26 9.61
N HIS A 149 7.45 -3.48 9.97
CA HIS A 149 6.08 -3.97 9.93
C HIS A 149 5.05 -2.86 9.79
N PHE A 150 3.87 -3.28 9.37
CA PHE A 150 2.61 -2.58 9.60
C PHE A 150 1.80 -3.35 10.63
N LYS A 151 1.18 -2.63 11.56
CA LYS A 151 0.21 -3.20 12.49
C LYS A 151 -1.08 -3.54 11.75
N PRO A 152 -1.98 -4.37 12.31
CA PRO A 152 -3.29 -4.62 11.72
C PRO A 152 -4.03 -3.35 11.30
N HIS A 153 -4.48 -3.30 10.04
CA HIS A 153 -5.22 -2.17 9.45
C HIS A 153 -6.04 -2.61 8.23
N TYR A 154 -6.78 -1.68 7.64
CA TYR A 154 -7.37 -1.75 6.29
C TYR A 154 -6.96 -0.48 5.54
N ASP A 155 -6.83 -0.54 4.22
CA ASP A 155 -6.41 0.63 3.43
C ASP A 155 -7.60 1.37 2.81
N THR A 156 -8.72 0.69 2.60
CA THR A 156 -9.88 1.23 1.87
C THR A 156 -11.18 0.83 2.56
N TRP A 157 -12.29 1.42 2.14
CA TRP A 157 -13.64 1.15 2.61
C TRP A 157 -14.65 1.36 1.48
N HIS A 158 -15.88 0.88 1.66
CA HIS A 158 -16.93 1.11 0.66
C HIS A 158 -17.53 2.52 0.72
N PRO A 159 -17.87 3.12 -0.44
CA PRO A 159 -17.59 2.63 -1.79
C PRO A 159 -16.10 2.82 -2.13
N VAL A 160 -15.49 1.83 -2.80
CA VAL A 160 -14.04 1.78 -2.99
C VAL A 160 -13.59 2.82 -4.02
N ARG A 161 -12.57 3.62 -3.68
CA ARG A 161 -12.10 4.75 -4.50
C ARG A 161 -10.79 4.50 -5.25
N TRP A 162 -10.16 3.35 -5.05
CA TRP A 162 -8.97 2.89 -5.75
C TRP A 162 -8.81 1.37 -5.58
N LEU A 163 -8.09 0.73 -6.49
CA LEU A 163 -7.62 -0.64 -6.32
C LEU A 163 -6.18 -0.63 -5.82
N ARG A 164 -5.76 -1.69 -5.13
CA ARG A 164 -4.38 -1.84 -4.64
C ARG A 164 -3.77 -3.09 -5.25
N LEU A 165 -2.61 -2.93 -5.87
CA LEU A 165 -1.73 -4.04 -6.21
C LEU A 165 -0.63 -4.16 -5.16
N TRP A 166 -0.27 -5.39 -4.87
CA TRP A 166 0.81 -5.75 -3.97
C TRP A 166 1.68 -6.84 -4.58
N GLY A 167 2.97 -6.83 -4.28
CA GLY A 167 3.88 -7.93 -4.57
C GLY A 167 5.15 -7.77 -3.74
N THR A 168 6.01 -8.78 -3.73
CA THR A 168 7.27 -8.73 -2.96
C THR A 168 8.41 -9.40 -3.72
N THR A 169 9.64 -8.93 -3.49
CA THR A 169 10.84 -9.58 -4.03
C THR A 169 11.28 -10.80 -3.22
N ASN A 170 10.83 -10.91 -1.96
CA ASN A 170 11.31 -11.94 -1.04
C ASN A 170 10.16 -12.42 -0.11
N PRO A 171 9.25 -13.26 -0.63
CA PRO A 171 8.14 -13.79 0.16
C PRO A 171 8.64 -14.63 1.35
N GLU A 172 9.75 -15.35 1.21
CA GLU A 172 10.42 -16.10 2.28
C GLU A 172 11.10 -15.22 3.35
N GLY A 173 11.05 -13.90 3.20
CA GLY A 173 11.62 -12.91 4.12
C GLY A 173 10.58 -12.10 4.88
N MET A 174 9.29 -12.32 4.62
CA MET A 174 8.22 -11.58 5.26
C MET A 174 6.93 -12.40 5.40
N TYR A 175 6.05 -11.94 6.27
CA TYR A 175 4.66 -12.37 6.31
C TYR A 175 3.77 -11.23 5.83
N LEU A 176 2.87 -11.51 4.90
CA LEU A 176 1.64 -10.75 4.69
C LEU A 176 0.51 -11.59 5.27
N ARG A 177 -0.26 -11.05 6.21
CA ARG A 177 -1.27 -11.83 6.94
C ARG A 177 -2.61 -11.14 6.89
N PHE A 178 -3.67 -11.93 6.82
CA PHE A 178 -5.05 -11.47 6.89
C PHE A 178 -5.73 -12.01 8.14
N LYS A 179 -6.68 -11.24 8.68
CA LYS A 179 -7.53 -11.71 9.75
C LYS A 179 -8.25 -12.99 9.31
N SER A 180 -8.20 -13.99 10.17
CA SER A 180 -8.91 -15.26 10.01
C SER A 180 -10.09 -15.32 10.98
N GLU A 181 -11.23 -15.78 10.48
CA GLU A 181 -12.38 -16.16 11.32
C GLU A 181 -12.17 -17.54 11.95
N ASP A 182 -11.33 -18.38 11.35
CA ASP A 182 -10.84 -19.60 11.99
C ASP A 182 -9.73 -19.23 12.99
N THR A 183 -10.04 -19.41 14.27
CA THR A 183 -9.16 -19.07 15.39
C THR A 183 -8.33 -20.24 15.89
N THR A 184 -8.36 -21.40 15.20
CA THR A 184 -7.67 -22.61 15.67
C THR A 184 -6.18 -22.63 15.33
N GLU A 185 -5.77 -21.89 14.30
CA GLU A 185 -4.38 -21.78 13.85
C GLU A 185 -4.06 -20.36 13.36
N GLY A 186 -2.80 -19.94 13.48
CA GLY A 186 -2.31 -18.63 13.03
C GLY A 186 -1.58 -17.84 14.12
N PHE A 187 -1.44 -16.54 13.87
CA PHE A 187 -0.74 -15.60 14.75
C PHE A 187 -1.75 -14.80 15.57
N CYS A 188 -1.57 -14.82 16.89
CA CYS A 188 -2.33 -13.96 17.79
C CYS A 188 -1.74 -12.54 17.74
N MET A 189 -2.49 -11.59 17.17
CA MET A 189 -2.07 -10.21 16.96
C MET A 189 -2.95 -9.27 17.78
N TRP A 190 -2.34 -8.24 18.36
CA TRP A 190 -3.08 -7.15 19.00
C TRP A 190 -3.57 -6.15 17.94
N ASN A 191 -4.89 -5.94 17.87
CA ASN A 191 -5.49 -4.90 17.04
C ASN A 191 -5.62 -3.60 17.84
N GLU A 192 -4.81 -2.60 17.50
CA GLU A 192 -4.77 -1.33 18.23
C GLU A 192 -6.07 -0.52 18.07
N THR A 193 -6.78 -0.68 16.96
CA THR A 193 -8.03 0.04 16.68
C THR A 193 -9.19 -0.58 17.45
N LYS A 194 -9.26 -1.92 17.51
CA LYS A 194 -10.34 -2.64 18.20
C LYS A 194 -10.08 -2.91 19.68
N LYS A 195 -8.82 -2.78 20.13
CA LYS A 195 -8.37 -3.09 21.49
C LYS A 195 -8.63 -4.54 21.89
N GLU A 196 -8.39 -5.47 20.97
CA GLU A 196 -8.57 -6.90 21.20
C GLU A 196 -7.48 -7.73 20.49
N HIS A 197 -7.34 -8.99 20.91
CA HIS A 197 -6.50 -9.96 20.23
C HIS A 197 -7.31 -10.68 19.15
N GLU A 198 -6.75 -10.76 17.94
CA GLU A 198 -7.37 -11.40 16.78
C GLU A 198 -6.36 -12.38 16.15
N ILE A 199 -6.87 -13.39 15.44
CA ILE A 199 -6.03 -14.38 14.76
C ILE A 199 -5.81 -13.97 13.31
N TYR A 200 -4.55 -13.99 12.87
CA TYR A 200 -4.14 -13.67 11.51
C TYR A 200 -3.40 -14.86 10.90
N LYS A 201 -3.68 -15.20 9.64
CA LYS A 201 -2.97 -16.25 8.91
C LYS A 201 -2.12 -15.63 7.81
N ALA A 202 -0.91 -16.15 7.62
CA ALA A 202 -0.04 -15.73 6.53
C ALA A 202 -0.59 -16.25 5.20
N GLU A 203 -0.51 -15.43 4.17
CA GLU A 203 -0.74 -15.90 2.81
C GLU A 203 0.43 -16.79 2.38
N GLU A 204 0.10 -17.87 1.69
CA GLU A 204 1.03 -18.87 1.18
C GLU A 204 1.14 -18.76 -0.35
N ASP A 205 2.07 -19.51 -0.95
CA ASP A 205 2.25 -19.58 -2.41
C ASP A 205 2.47 -18.23 -3.11
N ILE A 206 3.11 -17.28 -2.41
CA ILE A 206 3.48 -15.99 -2.99
C ILE A 206 4.71 -16.18 -3.88
N GLU A 207 4.57 -15.85 -5.16
CA GLU A 207 5.63 -15.86 -6.15
C GLU A 207 6.48 -14.58 -6.01
N PRO A 208 7.82 -14.70 -5.88
CA PRO A 208 8.70 -13.55 -5.91
C PRO A 208 8.51 -12.74 -7.22
N GLY A 209 8.29 -11.43 -7.11
CA GLY A 209 8.15 -10.51 -8.25
C GLY A 209 6.76 -10.45 -8.88
N ARG A 210 5.88 -11.42 -8.59
CA ARG A 210 4.48 -11.42 -9.06
C ARG A 210 3.69 -10.29 -8.40
N LEU A 211 2.87 -9.60 -9.19
CA LEU A 211 1.84 -8.70 -8.66
C LEU A 211 0.53 -9.43 -8.43
N TYR A 212 -0.11 -9.05 -7.32
CA TYR A 212 -1.40 -9.52 -6.88
C TYR A 212 -2.32 -8.33 -6.70
N LEU A 213 -3.58 -8.49 -7.11
CA LEU A 213 -4.64 -7.63 -6.64
C LEU A 213 -4.96 -8.00 -5.19
N ILE A 214 -4.67 -7.10 -4.25
CA ILE A 214 -4.78 -7.35 -2.81
C ILE A 214 -6.09 -6.80 -2.25
N ASN A 215 -6.80 -7.62 -1.48
CA ASN A 215 -8.05 -7.23 -0.84
C ASN A 215 -7.82 -6.43 0.45
N THR A 216 -7.59 -5.13 0.33
CA THR A 216 -7.27 -4.26 1.47
C THR A 216 -8.50 -3.73 2.22
N LEU A 217 -9.72 -4.20 1.89
CA LEU A 217 -10.91 -4.05 2.74
C LEU A 217 -10.88 -4.97 3.96
N LYS A 218 -10.11 -6.07 3.88
CA LYS A 218 -9.94 -6.99 5.00
C LYS A 218 -8.85 -6.47 5.92
N TRP A 219 -9.01 -6.75 7.21
CA TRP A 219 -7.95 -6.52 8.18
C TRP A 219 -6.72 -7.34 7.81
N HIS A 220 -5.60 -6.67 7.69
CA HIS A 220 -4.33 -7.27 7.31
C HIS A 220 -3.15 -6.56 7.97
N ASP A 221 -2.02 -7.24 7.99
CA ASP A 221 -0.76 -6.70 8.48
C ASP A 221 0.41 -7.34 7.73
N ALA A 222 1.59 -6.75 7.86
CA ALA A 222 2.79 -7.27 7.21
C ALA A 222 4.01 -7.11 8.10
N PHE A 223 4.93 -8.09 8.09
CA PHE A 223 6.11 -8.14 8.94
C PHE A 223 7.30 -8.75 8.20
N ALA A 224 8.41 -8.01 8.09
CA ALA A 224 9.67 -8.52 7.54
C ALA A 224 10.57 -9.08 8.65
N PHE A 225 11.10 -10.28 8.43
CA PHE A 225 12.08 -10.94 9.30
C PHE A 225 13.43 -11.17 8.60
N LYS A 226 13.60 -10.60 7.40
CA LYS A 226 14.87 -10.49 6.70
C LYS A 226 15.08 -9.05 6.21
N ASP A 227 16.32 -8.74 5.86
CA ASP A 227 16.70 -7.46 5.27
C ASP A 227 16.40 -7.40 3.78
N ASP A 228 16.34 -6.18 3.23
CA ASP A 228 16.17 -5.91 1.80
C ASP A 228 14.95 -6.61 1.17
N VAL A 229 13.84 -6.67 1.91
CA VAL A 229 12.53 -7.08 1.39
C VAL A 229 11.89 -5.87 0.73
N TYR A 230 11.71 -5.93 -0.60
CA TYR A 230 11.03 -4.87 -1.33
C TYR A 230 9.58 -5.29 -1.58
N GLN A 231 8.64 -4.36 -1.37
CA GLN A 231 7.24 -4.56 -1.70
C GLN A 231 6.80 -3.54 -2.77
N PHE A 232 6.07 -4.02 -3.75
CA PHE A 232 5.43 -3.19 -4.77
C PHE A 232 4.09 -2.72 -4.21
N PHE A 233 3.99 -1.46 -3.77
CA PHE A 233 2.76 -0.92 -3.18
C PHE A 233 2.13 0.10 -4.12
N ILE A 234 1.20 -0.37 -4.96
CA ILE A 234 0.69 0.37 -6.12
C ILE A 234 -0.81 0.62 -5.96
N ALA A 235 -1.24 1.88 -5.95
CA ALA A 235 -2.66 2.20 -6.10
C ALA A 235 -3.00 2.45 -7.57
N LEU A 236 -4.19 2.00 -7.96
CA LEU A 236 -4.79 2.28 -9.27
C LEU A 236 -6.09 3.07 -9.10
N ASN A 237 -6.31 4.04 -9.97
CA ASN A 237 -7.59 4.71 -10.10
C ASN A 237 -8.68 3.70 -10.53
N VAL A 238 -9.93 3.95 -10.12
CA VAL A 238 -11.08 3.06 -10.36
C VAL A 238 -11.44 2.88 -11.84
N ASP A 239 -10.93 3.73 -12.73
CA ASP A 239 -11.03 3.55 -14.17
C ASP A 239 -10.15 2.40 -14.70
N SER A 240 -9.27 1.83 -13.87
CA SER A 240 -8.55 0.58 -14.16
C SER A 240 -9.43 -0.67 -14.02
N TYR A 241 -10.66 -0.56 -13.51
CA TYR A 241 -11.51 -1.71 -13.15
C TYR A 241 -11.64 -2.72 -14.29
N GLU A 242 -12.08 -2.26 -15.48
CA GLU A 242 -12.30 -3.14 -16.64
C GLU A 242 -10.98 -3.76 -17.13
N HIS A 243 -9.88 -3.02 -17.03
CA HIS A 243 -8.55 -3.51 -17.41
C HIS A 243 -8.09 -4.65 -16.50
N ILE A 244 -8.29 -4.51 -15.18
CA ILE A 244 -7.95 -5.57 -14.21
C ILE A 244 -8.92 -6.75 -14.32
N LEU A 245 -10.22 -6.50 -14.52
CA LEU A 245 -11.23 -7.56 -14.60
C LEU A 245 -11.00 -8.50 -15.78
N HIS A 246 -10.63 -7.95 -16.93
CA HIS A 246 -10.49 -8.74 -18.15
C HIS A 246 -9.12 -9.40 -18.31
N GLY A 247 -8.17 -9.09 -17.42
CA GLY A 247 -6.79 -9.51 -17.54
C GLY A 247 -6.14 -8.84 -18.75
N THR A 248 -4.97 -8.26 -18.55
CA THR A 248 -4.09 -7.91 -19.66
C THR A 248 -3.88 -9.20 -20.49
N ILE A 249 -4.11 -9.11 -21.81
CA ILE A 249 -3.95 -10.22 -22.78
C ILE A 249 -2.48 -10.64 -22.84
#